data_AF-A0A2I1C0Y6-F1
#
_entry.id   AF-A0A2I1C0Y6-F1
#
_cell.length_a   1.000
_cell.length_b   1.000
_cell.length_c   1.000
_cell.angle_alpha   90.00
_cell.angle_beta   90.00
_cell.angle_gamma   90.00
#
_symmetry.space_group_name_H-M   'P 1'
#
loop_
_entity.id
_entity.type
_entity.pdbx_description
1 polymer ?
#
loop_
_entity_poly.entity_id
_entity_poly.type
_entity_poly.pdbx_seq_one_letter_code
_entity_poly.pdbx_strand_id
1 'polypeptide(L)'
;MSTSSSTPSPASGASQITGNLISPQEERVRWKVKPVKDDSGAYYIYSVAYPENVVDVRAGGTDDGTAIITFPKRPPGQNQQFLLRKATEQP
;
A
#
# COMPACT_ATOMS: atom_id res chain seq x y z
N MET A 1 31.44 35.93 -32.69
CA MET A 1 31.48 35.17 -31.43
C MET A 1 30.11 34.55 -31.20
N SER A 2 30.15 33.28 -30.84
CA SER A 2 29.16 32.21 -30.69
C SER A 2 27.65 32.52 -30.64
N THR A 3 26.89 31.76 -31.43
CA THR A 3 25.47 31.46 -31.24
C THR A 3 25.31 30.45 -30.10
N SER A 4 24.42 30.73 -29.14
CA SER A 4 24.00 29.74 -28.13
C SER A 4 22.67 29.13 -28.55
N SER A 5 22.73 27.90 -29.07
CA SER A 5 21.58 27.04 -29.29
C SER A 5 21.10 26.47 -27.95
N SER A 6 19.91 26.85 -27.51
CA SER A 6 19.21 26.16 -26.41
C SER A 6 18.38 25.01 -26.97
N THR A 7 18.91 23.80 -26.89
CA THR A 7 18.14 22.57 -27.15
C THR A 7 17.47 22.13 -25.83
N PRO A 8 16.14 21.96 -25.75
CA PRO A 8 15.53 21.37 -24.58
C PRO A 8 15.93 19.90 -24.50
N SER A 9 16.56 19.51 -23.39
CA SER A 9 16.88 18.11 -23.13
C SER A 9 15.59 17.34 -22.83
N PRO A 10 15.34 16.18 -23.46
CA PRO A 10 14.17 15.36 -23.15
C PRO A 10 14.23 14.95 -21.67
N ALA A 11 13.08 15.09 -20.99
CA ALA A 11 12.91 14.75 -19.59
C ALA A 11 13.59 13.40 -19.28
N SER A 12 14.59 13.43 -18.40
CA SER A 12 15.09 12.21 -17.78
C SER A 12 13.89 11.43 -17.26
N GLY A 13 13.86 10.11 -17.45
CA GLY A 13 12.84 9.20 -16.88
C GLY A 13 12.73 9.21 -15.35
N ALA A 14 13.27 10.24 -14.68
CA ALA A 14 13.06 10.62 -13.30
C ALA A 14 11.87 11.60 -13.14
N SER A 15 10.76 11.37 -13.85
CA SER A 15 9.53 12.08 -13.51
C SER A 15 8.94 11.46 -12.24
N GLN A 16 8.79 12.30 -11.23
CA GLN A 16 8.33 11.97 -9.89
C GLN A 16 6.99 11.23 -9.93
N ILE A 17 6.95 10.06 -9.31
CA ILE A 17 5.69 9.38 -8.99
C ILE A 17 4.93 10.29 -8.02
N THR A 18 3.87 10.93 -8.50
CA THR A 18 2.94 11.67 -7.64
C THR A 18 1.98 10.68 -6.98
N GLY A 19 2.49 9.94 -6.00
CA GLY A 19 1.64 9.46 -4.92
C GLY A 19 1.13 10.71 -4.19
N ASN A 20 -0.15 10.77 -3.82
CA ASN A 20 -0.70 11.85 -3.00
C ASN A 20 0.35 12.30 -1.97
N LEU A 21 0.79 13.56 -2.04
CA LEU A 21 1.82 14.16 -1.17
C LEU A 21 1.25 14.37 0.24
N ILE A 22 0.83 13.28 0.87
CA ILE A 22 0.48 13.25 2.28
C ILE A 22 1.80 12.99 3.00
N SER A 23 2.15 13.88 3.93
CA SER A 23 3.38 13.76 4.71
C SER A 23 3.47 12.35 5.33
N PRO A 24 4.62 11.68 5.28
CA PRO A 24 4.80 10.37 5.91
C PRO A 24 4.68 10.44 7.45
N GLN A 25 4.61 11.66 8.02
CA GLN A 25 4.32 11.88 9.44
C GLN A 25 2.82 11.74 9.76
N GLU A 26 1.95 11.84 8.76
CA GLU A 26 0.50 11.73 8.95
C GLU A 26 0.10 10.29 9.24
N GLU A 27 -0.53 10.06 10.40
CA GLU A 27 -0.88 8.71 10.85
C GLU A 27 -1.82 7.97 9.89
N ARG A 28 -2.65 8.70 9.14
CA ARG A 28 -3.63 8.13 8.20
C ARG A 28 -2.99 7.39 7.01
N VAL A 29 -1.72 7.65 6.71
CA VAL A 29 -0.96 6.94 5.66
C VAL A 29 0.05 5.95 6.20
N ARG A 30 0.08 5.76 7.53
CA ARG A 30 1.02 4.85 8.19
C ARG A 30 0.32 3.55 8.60
N TRP A 31 1.05 2.46 8.45
CA TRP A 31 0.56 1.11 8.71
C TRP A 31 1.54 0.32 9.59
N LYS A 32 1.01 -0.52 10.48
CA LYS A 32 1.78 -1.48 11.28
C LYS A 32 1.48 -2.89 10.78
N VAL A 33 2.52 -3.61 10.37
CA VAL A 33 2.42 -5.01 9.94
C VAL A 33 2.69 -5.92 11.14
N LYS A 34 1.74 -6.79 11.49
CA LYS A 34 1.86 -7.73 12.61
C LYS A 34 1.57 -9.16 12.15
N PRO A 35 2.39 -10.15 12.51
CA PRO A 35 2.14 -11.54 12.13
C PRO A 35 0.88 -12.08 12.80
N VAL A 36 0.17 -12.97 12.10
CA VAL A 36 -0.87 -13.84 12.67
C VAL A 36 -0.17 -14.96 13.45
N LYS A 37 -0.67 -15.28 14.66
CA LYS A 37 -0.05 -16.27 15.57
C LYS A 37 -0.72 -17.64 15.44
N ASP A 38 -0.80 -18.16 14.22
CA ASP A 38 -1.44 -19.43 13.87
C ASP A 38 -0.63 -20.27 12.86
N ASP A 39 0.67 -19.98 12.74
CA ASP A 39 1.61 -20.63 11.82
C ASP A 39 1.28 -20.51 10.32
N SER A 40 0.27 -19.72 9.94
CA SER A 40 -0.08 -19.47 8.53
C SER A 40 0.98 -18.68 7.76
N GLY A 41 1.84 -17.94 8.47
CA GLY A 41 2.75 -16.96 7.87
C GLY A 41 2.05 -15.69 7.36
N ALA A 42 0.76 -15.52 7.66
CA ALA A 42 0.00 -14.34 7.28
C ALA A 42 0.26 -13.15 8.22
N TYR A 43 -0.17 -11.97 7.77
CA TYR A 43 -0.06 -10.71 8.51
C TYR A 43 -1.39 -9.97 8.57
N TYR A 44 -1.62 -9.29 9.69
CA TYR A 44 -2.55 -8.18 9.79
C TYR A 44 -1.82 -6.87 9.48
N ILE A 45 -2.48 -5.97 8.77
CA ILE A 45 -1.98 -4.63 8.44
C ILE A 45 -2.87 -3.62 9.16
N TYR A 46 -2.40 -3.10 10.29
CA TYR A 46 -3.15 -2.16 11.14
C TYR A 46 -2.94 -0.72 10.71
N SER A 47 -3.99 0.10 10.79
CA SER A 47 -3.86 1.55 10.69
C SER A 47 -3.11 2.12 11.90
N VAL A 48 -2.25 3.11 11.69
CA VAL A 48 -1.70 3.89 12.81
C VAL A 48 -2.71 4.88 13.35
N ALA A 49 -3.49 5.54 12.48
CA ALA A 49 -4.53 6.49 12.88
C ALA A 49 -5.73 5.84 13.59
N TYR A 50 -6.03 4.58 13.28
CA TYR A 50 -7.13 3.81 13.88
C TYR A 50 -6.64 2.44 14.35
N PRO A 51 -6.02 2.33 15.55
CA PRO A 51 -5.28 1.14 15.97
C PRO A 51 -6.09 -0.16 16.09
N GLU A 52 -7.41 -0.07 16.17
CA GLU A 52 -8.32 -1.22 16.22
C GLU A 52 -8.70 -1.74 14.82
N ASN A 53 -8.39 -0.97 13.77
CA ASN A 53 -8.76 -1.29 12.40
C ASN A 53 -7.59 -1.89 11.61
N VAL A 54 -7.92 -2.87 10.78
CA VAL A 54 -7.02 -3.55 9.86
C VAL A 54 -7.50 -3.41 8.42
N VAL A 55 -6.59 -3.63 7.46
CA VAL A 55 -6.96 -3.85 6.06
C VAL A 55 -7.88 -5.08 5.96
N ASP A 56 -8.97 -4.94 5.21
CA ASP A 56 -10.05 -5.91 5.11
C ASP A 56 -10.55 -5.98 3.65
N VAL A 57 -10.65 -7.19 3.11
CA VAL A 57 -11.37 -7.43 1.85
C VAL A 57 -12.86 -7.37 2.17
N ARG A 58 -13.56 -6.36 1.63
CA ARG A 58 -14.95 -6.06 1.99
C ARG A 58 -15.83 -7.29 1.87
N ALA A 59 -16.45 -7.67 2.98
CA ALA A 59 -17.34 -8.83 3.10
C ALA A 59 -16.72 -10.18 2.65
N GLY A 60 -15.39 -10.27 2.57
CA GLY A 60 -14.68 -11.44 2.05
C GLY A 60 -14.93 -11.71 0.57
N GLY A 61 -15.31 -10.69 -0.21
CA GLY A 61 -15.59 -10.84 -1.64
C GLY A 61 -14.36 -11.33 -2.43
N THR A 62 -14.61 -12.19 -3.41
CA THR A 62 -13.58 -12.78 -4.27
C THR A 62 -13.64 -12.27 -5.71
N ASP A 63 -14.63 -11.41 -6.03
CA ASP A 63 -14.81 -10.86 -7.36
C ASP A 63 -13.79 -9.74 -7.63
N ASP A 64 -13.36 -9.62 -8.88
CA ASP A 64 -12.49 -8.53 -9.31
C ASP A 64 -13.11 -7.17 -8.97
N GLY A 65 -12.28 -6.27 -8.43
CA GLY A 65 -12.72 -4.95 -7.99
C GLY A 65 -13.42 -4.94 -6.62
N THR A 66 -13.50 -6.07 -5.91
CA THR A 66 -13.91 -6.08 -4.49
C THR A 66 -13.05 -5.08 -3.71
N ALA A 67 -13.72 -4.14 -3.04
CA ALA A 67 -13.05 -3.05 -2.35
C ALA A 67 -12.20 -3.54 -1.18
N ILE A 68 -11.02 -2.92 -1.03
CA ILE A 68 -10.21 -3.02 0.19
C ILE A 68 -10.59 -1.85 1.10
N ILE A 69 -10.98 -2.17 2.34
CA ILE A 69 -11.43 -1.19 3.34
C ILE A 69 -10.58 -1.29 4.60
N THR A 70 -10.80 -0.36 5.54
CA THR A 70 -10.39 -0.55 6.93
C THR A 70 -11.58 -0.99 7.75
N PHE A 71 -11.41 -1.97 8.62
CA PHE A 71 -12.47 -2.51 9.46
C PHE A 71 -11.92 -2.95 10.81
N PRO A 72 -12.70 -2.90 11.91
CA PRO A 72 -12.25 -3.43 13.19
C PRO A 72 -11.79 -4.88 13.04
N LYS A 73 -10.67 -5.21 13.68
CA LYS A 73 -10.15 -6.58 13.66
C LYS A 73 -11.19 -7.57 14.23
N ARG A 74 -11.44 -8.67 13.52
CA ARG A 74 -12.35 -9.74 13.96
C ARG A 74 -11.71 -11.14 13.84
N PRO A 75 -11.99 -12.09 14.74
CA PRO A 75 -11.69 -13.53 14.55
C PRO A 75 -12.91 -14.29 13.95
N PRO A 76 -12.72 -15.32 13.09
CA PRO A 76 -11.45 -15.81 12.54
C PRO A 76 -10.84 -14.92 11.44
N GLY A 77 -11.59 -13.93 10.91
CA GLY A 77 -11.07 -12.79 10.13
C GLY A 77 -10.13 -13.12 8.98
N GLN A 78 -10.35 -14.21 8.25
CA GLN A 78 -9.47 -14.63 7.15
C GLN A 78 -9.36 -13.56 6.06
N ASN A 79 -10.43 -12.83 5.78
CA ASN A 79 -10.46 -11.68 4.86
C ASN A 79 -9.66 -10.45 5.35
N GLN A 80 -9.04 -10.54 6.53
CA GLN A 80 -8.16 -9.53 7.12
C GLN A 80 -6.70 -10.00 7.22
N GLN A 81 -6.38 -11.18 6.67
CA GLN A 81 -5.06 -11.80 6.73
C GLN A 81 -4.43 -11.86 5.35
N PHE A 82 -3.18 -11.38 5.23
CA PHE A 82 -2.50 -11.26 3.94
C PHE A 82 -1.13 -11.93 3.97
N LEU A 83 -0.80 -12.63 2.89
CA LEU A 83 0.57 -13.09 2.63
C LEU A 83 1.33 -11.97 1.91
N LEU A 84 2.43 -11.52 2.51
CA LEU A 84 3.32 -10.56 1.86
C LEU A 84 4.37 -11.32 1.04
N ARG A 85 4.34 -11.12 -0.28
CA ARG A 85 5.30 -11.71 -1.22
C ARG A 85 6.19 -10.62 -1.80
N LYS A 86 7.43 -10.97 -2.11
CA LYS A 86 8.30 -10.09 -2.89
C LYS A 86 7.62 -9.87 -4.24
N ALA A 87 7.44 -8.61 -4.63
CA ALA A 87 7.08 -8.30 -6.00
C ALA A 87 8.23 -8.77 -6.90
N THR A 88 7.98 -9.77 -7.73
CA THR A 88 8.77 -9.95 -8.94
C THR A 88 8.33 -8.84 -9.90
N GLU A 89 9.28 -8.15 -10.52
CA GLU A 89 8.96 -7.22 -11.60
C GLU A 89 8.04 -7.96 -12.60
N GLN A 90 6.89 -7.36 -12.91
CA GLN A 90 6.14 -7.80 -14.09
C GLN A 90 7.07 -7.55 -15.29
N PRO A 91 7.29 -8.54 -16.17
CA PRO A 91 8.03 -8.32 -17.42
C PRO A 91 7.38 -7.23 -18.26
#